data_AF-A0A1W9ZVZ4-F1
#
_entry.id   AF-A0A1W9ZVZ4-F1
#
_cell.length_a   1.000
_cell.length_b   1.000
_cell.length_c   1.000
_cell.angle_alpha   90.00
_cell.angle_beta   90.00
_cell.angle_gamma   90.00
#
_symmetry.space_group_name_H-M   'P 1'
#
loop_
_entity.id
_entity.type
_entity.pdbx_description
1 polymer ?
#
loop_
_entity_poly.entity_id
_entity_poly.type
_entity_poly.pdbx_seq_one_letter_code
_entity_poly.pdbx_strand_id
1 'polypeptide(L)'
;MTNPHFAWLPPEINSALMFAGPGSGPLLAAAEAWNGLAADLLSSVESFGSVTADMTSGSWLGPASQAMMAVATQYMTWLSAAAAQAEQAAAQATAIASAFEAALMATVQPAVVAANRGLMQVLAATNWLGFNTPAIMDIEAAYEQMWALDVAAMAAYHFDASSAAAQLAPWQQVLRNLGIDISKNGFNLGFNNTGSGNIGNNNIGNNNWGSGNTGNRNMGSGNTGNFNLGMGNLGSGNVGFGNTGSWALGFGLTGDHAVGFGGFNSGSGNVGFGNSGTGNTGLFNSGSGNTGIGNSGSLNNGLGNSTSIGAGVSSASSMTPVHSGADGSSISPDAGLANATGGLGTAALSSGLLNSALANTGSLHPGVATALNSGMTSAAAAPAAAPAAAPVSGLESSHASGAAAPASATGSAANSGLRTSTSGYSGFYNSGSGDSGLRSTAAPREVGIAPAGTGGTAGTGASIPKSNFFPSSEREITETEDGIPLPIQSD
;
A
#
# COMPACT_ATOMS: atom_id res chain seq x y z
N MET A 1 -30.70 -20.17 17.90
CA MET A 1 -31.37 -19.00 17.29
C MET A 1 -32.53 -18.65 18.19
N THR A 2 -32.46 -17.53 18.89
CA THR A 2 -33.58 -17.03 19.70
C THR A 2 -34.75 -16.78 18.77
N ASN A 3 -35.94 -17.23 19.16
CA ASN A 3 -37.16 -17.06 18.38
C ASN A 3 -37.33 -15.57 18.04
N PRO A 4 -37.60 -15.18 16.77
CA PRO A 4 -37.72 -13.78 16.42
C PRO A 4 -38.81 -13.11 17.27
N HIS A 5 -38.47 -11.99 17.91
CA HIS A 5 -39.34 -11.30 18.88
C HIS A 5 -40.73 -10.97 18.31
N PHE A 6 -40.83 -10.69 17.00
CA PHE A 6 -42.09 -10.39 16.32
C PHE A 6 -43.11 -11.54 16.31
N ALA A 7 -42.66 -12.80 16.46
CA ALA A 7 -43.55 -13.96 16.46
C ALA A 7 -44.47 -14.01 17.69
N TRP A 8 -44.11 -13.29 18.75
CA TRP A 8 -44.88 -13.23 20.00
C TRP A 8 -45.65 -11.91 20.17
N LEU A 9 -45.53 -11.00 19.21
CA LEU A 9 -46.23 -9.72 19.23
C LEU A 9 -47.61 -9.87 18.58
N PRO A 10 -48.66 -9.26 19.14
CA PRO A 10 -49.98 -9.22 18.52
C PRO A 10 -49.95 -8.38 17.22
N PRO A 11 -50.90 -8.61 16.29
CA PRO A 11 -50.96 -7.91 15.01
C PRO A 11 -51.02 -6.39 15.15
N GLU A 12 -51.65 -5.84 16.21
CA GLU A 12 -51.67 -4.39 16.44
C GLU A 12 -50.26 -3.80 16.54
N ILE A 13 -49.32 -4.52 17.16
CA ILE A 13 -47.95 -4.04 17.36
C ILE A 13 -47.12 -4.27 16.10
N ASN A 14 -47.18 -5.47 15.50
CA ASN A 14 -46.42 -5.76 14.28
C ASN A 14 -46.84 -4.84 13.13
N SER A 15 -48.14 -4.70 12.90
CA SER A 15 -48.68 -3.74 11.93
C SER A 15 -48.24 -2.31 12.25
N ALA A 16 -48.45 -1.83 13.48
CA ALA A 16 -48.10 -0.44 13.82
C ALA A 16 -46.61 -0.14 13.65
N LEU A 17 -45.71 -1.08 13.98
CA LEU A 17 -44.28 -0.92 13.79
C LEU A 17 -43.89 -0.85 12.31
N MET A 18 -44.52 -1.68 11.46
CA MET A 18 -44.20 -1.71 10.03
C MET A 18 -44.68 -0.45 9.28
N PHE A 19 -45.84 0.08 9.66
CA PHE A 19 -46.39 1.32 9.07
C PHE A 19 -45.86 2.60 9.73
N ALA A 20 -45.12 2.49 10.84
CA ALA A 20 -44.46 3.63 11.47
C ALA A 20 -43.11 3.92 10.81
N GLY A 21 -42.74 5.20 10.79
CA GLY A 21 -41.44 5.65 10.33
C GLY A 21 -41.43 6.27 8.93
N PRO A 22 -40.24 6.65 8.43
CA PRO A 22 -40.09 7.43 7.20
C PRO A 22 -40.16 6.59 5.91
N GLY A 23 -40.39 5.27 6.00
CA GLY A 23 -40.39 4.35 4.87
C GLY A 23 -38.98 4.05 4.31
N SER A 24 -38.93 3.50 3.08
CA SER A 24 -37.70 3.07 2.42
C SER A 24 -36.88 4.20 1.77
N GLY A 25 -37.46 5.40 1.65
CA GLY A 25 -36.86 6.55 0.94
C GLY A 25 -35.42 6.89 1.34
N PRO A 26 -35.10 7.01 2.64
CA PRO A 26 -33.72 7.28 3.08
C PRO A 26 -32.71 6.20 2.67
N LEU A 27 -33.14 4.94 2.64
CA LEU A 27 -32.28 3.81 2.25
C LEU A 27 -32.05 3.78 0.74
N LEU A 28 -33.08 4.11 -0.05
CA LEU A 28 -32.95 4.27 -1.51
C LEU A 28 -32.05 5.46 -1.86
N ALA A 29 -32.17 6.59 -1.17
CA ALA A 29 -31.28 7.73 -1.35
C ALA A 29 -29.82 7.38 -1.02
N ALA A 30 -29.59 6.55 0.01
CA ALA A 30 -28.26 6.04 0.32
C ALA A 30 -27.72 5.11 -0.78
N ALA A 31 -28.58 4.25 -1.36
CA ALA A 31 -28.20 3.40 -2.48
C ALA A 31 -27.80 4.22 -3.72
N GLU A 32 -28.56 5.28 -4.04
CA GLU A 32 -28.22 6.22 -5.10
C GLU A 32 -26.89 6.92 -4.85
N ALA A 33 -26.61 7.34 -3.61
CA ALA A 33 -25.34 7.96 -3.26
C ALA A 33 -24.15 6.99 -3.43
N TRP A 34 -24.30 5.72 -3.04
CA TRP A 34 -23.28 4.69 -3.25
C TRP A 34 -23.05 4.39 -4.74
N ASN A 35 -24.11 4.35 -5.55
CA ASN A 35 -23.98 4.22 -7.01
C ASN A 35 -23.31 5.45 -7.64
N GLY A 36 -23.64 6.65 -7.16
CA GLY A 36 -22.97 7.89 -7.59
C GLY A 36 -21.48 7.85 -7.32
N LEU A 37 -21.07 7.42 -6.12
CA LEU A 37 -19.66 7.24 -5.77
C LEU A 37 -18.97 6.22 -6.68
N ALA A 38 -19.62 5.09 -6.97
CA ALA A 38 -19.06 4.09 -7.88
C ALA A 38 -18.85 4.67 -9.29
N ALA A 39 -19.82 5.42 -9.81
CA ALA A 39 -19.73 6.09 -11.10
C ALA A 39 -18.59 7.12 -11.15
N ASP A 40 -18.44 7.95 -10.11
CA ASP A 40 -17.35 8.93 -10.00
C ASP A 40 -15.97 8.25 -9.97
N LEU A 41 -15.85 7.13 -9.26
CA LEU A 41 -14.61 6.34 -9.22
C LEU A 41 -14.28 5.72 -10.58
N LEU A 42 -15.26 5.16 -11.28
CA LEU A 42 -15.06 4.59 -12.61
C LEU A 42 -14.75 5.66 -13.66
N SER A 43 -15.41 6.82 -13.60
CA SER A 43 -15.08 7.98 -14.46
C SER A 43 -13.65 8.47 -14.19
N SER A 44 -13.23 8.45 -12.92
CA SER A 44 -11.83 8.74 -12.57
C SER A 44 -10.88 7.72 -13.20
N VAL A 45 -11.20 6.42 -13.16
CA VAL A 45 -10.40 5.37 -13.85
C VAL A 45 -10.29 5.65 -15.35
N GLU A 46 -11.38 6.00 -16.03
CA GLU A 46 -11.36 6.32 -17.45
C GLU A 46 -10.49 7.55 -17.75
N SER A 47 -10.62 8.61 -16.95
CA SER A 47 -9.80 9.81 -17.08
C SER A 47 -8.32 9.51 -16.85
N PHE A 48 -7.97 8.73 -15.81
CA PHE A 48 -6.59 8.31 -15.55
C PHE A 48 -6.06 7.39 -16.65
N GLY A 49 -6.91 6.50 -17.17
CA GLY A 49 -6.59 5.61 -18.29
C GLY A 49 -6.24 6.38 -19.56
N SER A 50 -7.01 7.43 -19.89
CA SER A 50 -6.70 8.30 -21.02
C SER A 50 -5.34 8.99 -20.88
N VAL A 51 -5.08 9.61 -19.72
CA VAL A 51 -3.81 10.32 -19.46
C VAL A 51 -2.61 9.36 -19.51
N THR A 52 -2.80 8.12 -19.06
CA THR A 52 -1.72 7.11 -19.03
C THR A 52 -1.52 6.45 -20.39
N ALA A 53 -2.56 6.31 -21.22
CA ALA A 53 -2.40 5.85 -22.61
C ALA A 53 -1.57 6.82 -23.46
N ASP A 54 -1.63 8.12 -23.20
CA ASP A 54 -0.77 9.11 -23.87
C ASP A 54 0.71 8.91 -23.52
N MET A 55 1.02 8.32 -22.37
CA MET A 55 2.41 8.01 -21.98
C MET A 55 3.02 6.84 -22.75
N THR A 56 2.18 5.94 -23.29
CA THR A 56 2.63 4.77 -24.07
C THR A 56 2.61 5.01 -25.57
N SER A 57 1.97 6.08 -26.02
CA SER A 57 1.87 6.48 -27.43
C SER A 57 2.59 7.79 -27.75
N GLY A 58 2.99 8.56 -26.73
CA GLY A 58 3.67 9.83 -26.85
C GLY A 58 5.16 9.73 -27.19
N SER A 59 5.81 10.89 -27.27
CA SER A 59 7.22 11.03 -27.67
C SER A 59 8.25 10.64 -26.59
N TRP A 60 7.82 10.37 -25.35
CA TRP A 60 8.68 10.00 -24.22
C TRP A 60 8.51 8.52 -23.83
N LEU A 61 8.95 7.63 -24.73
CA LEU A 61 8.95 6.19 -24.51
C LEU A 61 10.28 5.72 -23.90
N GLY A 62 10.21 4.96 -22.80
CA GLY A 62 11.38 4.38 -22.17
C GLY A 62 11.07 3.64 -20.87
N PRO A 63 12.09 3.08 -20.18
CA PRO A 63 11.91 2.32 -18.94
C PRO A 63 11.17 3.09 -17.84
N ALA A 64 11.37 4.42 -17.77
CA ALA A 64 10.65 5.27 -16.81
C ALA A 64 9.14 5.37 -17.10
N SER A 65 8.75 5.50 -18.38
CA SER A 65 7.33 5.50 -18.78
C SER A 65 6.69 4.14 -18.47
N GLN A 66 7.39 3.04 -18.74
CA GLN A 66 6.92 1.69 -18.39
C GLN A 66 6.74 1.50 -16.87
N ALA A 67 7.67 2.01 -16.06
CA ALA A 67 7.57 1.96 -14.60
C ALA A 67 6.37 2.77 -14.08
N MET A 68 6.15 3.97 -14.64
CA MET A 68 4.99 4.80 -14.29
C MET A 68 3.67 4.13 -14.69
N MET A 69 3.61 3.51 -15.88
CA MET A 69 2.45 2.72 -16.31
C MET A 69 2.14 1.56 -15.37
N ALA A 70 3.17 0.86 -14.88
CA ALA A 70 2.97 -0.23 -13.94
C ALA A 70 2.32 0.25 -12.62
N VAL A 71 2.71 1.42 -12.12
CA VAL A 71 2.10 2.04 -10.92
C VAL A 71 0.70 2.54 -11.21
N ALA A 72 0.49 3.20 -12.34
CA ALA A 72 -0.82 3.71 -12.74
C ALA A 72 -1.86 2.59 -12.88
N THR A 73 -1.49 1.46 -13.49
CA THR A 73 -2.36 0.28 -13.57
C THR A 73 -2.76 -0.22 -12.18
N GLN A 74 -1.83 -0.27 -11.22
CA GLN A 74 -2.15 -0.66 -9.84
C GLN A 74 -3.17 0.30 -9.20
N TYR A 75 -2.99 1.61 -9.39
CA TYR A 75 -3.94 2.59 -8.88
C TYR A 75 -5.32 2.48 -9.53
N MET A 76 -5.39 2.28 -10.85
CA MET A 76 -6.66 2.06 -11.55
C MET A 76 -7.37 0.79 -11.08
N THR A 77 -6.62 -0.30 -10.83
CA THR A 77 -7.20 -1.52 -10.25
C THR A 77 -7.74 -1.28 -8.85
N TRP A 78 -7.06 -0.48 -8.04
CA TRP A 78 -7.54 -0.11 -6.71
C TRP A 78 -8.84 0.72 -6.77
N LEU A 79 -8.91 1.71 -7.66
CA LEU A 79 -10.12 2.50 -7.88
C LEU A 79 -11.29 1.61 -8.36
N SER A 80 -11.05 0.70 -9.30
CA SER A 80 -12.09 -0.22 -9.78
C SER A 80 -12.58 -1.18 -8.68
N ALA A 81 -11.68 -1.62 -7.79
CA ALA A 81 -12.06 -2.44 -6.64
C ALA A 81 -12.92 -1.64 -5.65
N ALA A 82 -12.56 -0.38 -5.38
CA ALA A 82 -13.35 0.52 -4.55
C ALA A 82 -14.75 0.78 -5.14
N ALA A 83 -14.83 1.00 -6.46
CA ALA A 83 -16.10 1.15 -7.16
C ALA A 83 -16.98 -0.10 -7.01
N ALA A 84 -16.42 -1.30 -7.21
CA ALA A 84 -17.16 -2.55 -7.04
C ALA A 84 -17.71 -2.74 -5.61
N GLN A 85 -16.96 -2.33 -4.58
CA GLN A 85 -17.45 -2.36 -3.20
C GLN A 85 -18.61 -1.38 -2.97
N ALA A 86 -18.55 -0.18 -3.58
CA ALA A 86 -19.63 0.80 -3.53
C ALA A 86 -20.89 0.30 -4.25
N GLU A 87 -20.76 -0.30 -5.43
CA GLU A 87 -21.89 -0.92 -6.17
C GLU A 87 -22.54 -2.03 -5.36
N GLN A 88 -21.74 -2.88 -4.71
CA GLN A 88 -22.26 -3.94 -3.84
C GLN A 88 -23.05 -3.36 -2.68
N ALA A 89 -22.56 -2.30 -2.04
CA ALA A 89 -23.29 -1.61 -0.97
C ALA A 89 -24.63 -1.04 -1.44
N ALA A 90 -24.66 -0.41 -2.61
CA ALA A 90 -25.88 0.12 -3.22
C ALA A 90 -26.91 -0.98 -3.55
N ALA A 91 -26.43 -2.10 -4.11
CA ALA A 91 -27.27 -3.24 -4.46
C ALA A 91 -27.94 -3.85 -3.22
N GLN A 92 -27.18 -4.04 -2.13
CA GLN A 92 -27.76 -4.58 -0.88
C GLN A 92 -28.72 -3.60 -0.21
N ALA A 93 -28.43 -2.29 -0.22
CA ALA A 93 -29.35 -1.28 0.30
C ALA A 93 -30.69 -1.28 -0.48
N THR A 94 -30.64 -1.41 -1.80
CA THR A 94 -31.83 -1.52 -2.66
C THR A 94 -32.60 -2.82 -2.39
N ALA A 95 -31.91 -3.94 -2.19
CA ALA A 95 -32.53 -5.21 -1.85
C ALA A 95 -33.27 -5.15 -0.51
N ILE A 96 -32.66 -4.55 0.52
CA ILE A 96 -33.30 -4.37 1.84
C ILE A 96 -34.50 -3.44 1.73
N ALA A 97 -34.41 -2.35 0.96
CA ALA A 97 -35.54 -1.45 0.71
C ALA A 97 -36.70 -2.19 0.01
N SER A 98 -36.41 -3.04 -0.97
CA SER A 98 -37.44 -3.84 -1.65
C SER A 98 -38.09 -4.89 -0.74
N ALA A 99 -37.31 -5.49 0.17
CA ALA A 99 -37.83 -6.41 1.17
C ALA A 99 -38.77 -5.71 2.16
N PHE A 100 -38.45 -4.47 2.55
CA PHE A 100 -39.33 -3.64 3.37
C PHE A 100 -40.66 -3.35 2.65
N GLU A 101 -40.63 -2.92 1.39
CA GLU A 101 -41.86 -2.63 0.64
C GLU A 101 -42.72 -3.89 0.43
N ALA A 102 -42.10 -5.03 0.15
CA ALA A 102 -42.79 -6.31 0.05
C ALA A 102 -43.49 -6.69 1.37
N ALA A 103 -42.81 -6.50 2.49
CA ALA A 103 -43.36 -6.74 3.81
C ALA A 103 -44.47 -5.74 4.18
N LEU A 104 -44.36 -4.49 3.75
CA LEU A 104 -45.36 -3.44 4.00
C LEU A 104 -46.66 -3.76 3.26
N MET A 105 -46.57 -4.28 2.03
CA MET A 105 -47.73 -4.74 1.27
C MET A 105 -48.36 -6.03 1.84
N ALA A 106 -47.56 -6.90 2.47
CA ALA A 106 -48.02 -8.17 3.02
C ALA A 106 -48.60 -8.05 4.44
N THR A 107 -48.18 -7.03 5.19
CA THR A 107 -48.62 -6.78 6.57
C THR A 107 -50.04 -6.23 6.58
N VAL A 108 -50.83 -6.67 7.55
CA VAL A 108 -52.21 -6.24 7.70
C VAL A 108 -52.26 -4.75 8.06
N GLN A 109 -53.21 -4.02 7.48
CA GLN A 109 -53.36 -2.59 7.81
C GLN A 109 -53.90 -2.42 9.24
N PRO A 110 -53.35 -1.49 10.06
CA PRO A 110 -53.80 -1.28 11.43
C PRO A 110 -55.30 -1.01 11.58
N ALA A 111 -55.91 -0.36 10.57
CA ALA A 111 -57.35 -0.09 10.56
C ALA A 111 -58.21 -1.38 10.49
N VAL A 112 -57.72 -2.41 9.80
CA VAL A 112 -58.42 -3.71 9.68
C VAL A 112 -58.39 -4.44 11.03
N VAL A 113 -57.24 -4.41 11.70
CA VAL A 113 -57.08 -4.98 13.05
C VAL A 113 -58.00 -4.24 14.05
N ALA A 114 -58.01 -2.91 14.02
CA ALA A 114 -58.88 -2.10 14.87
C ALA A 114 -60.37 -2.36 14.62
N ALA A 115 -60.79 -2.52 13.35
CA ALA A 115 -62.17 -2.85 12.99
C ALA A 115 -62.60 -4.22 13.55
N ASN A 116 -61.73 -5.24 13.44
CA ASN A 116 -61.98 -6.55 14.03
C ASN A 116 -62.20 -6.47 15.55
N ARG A 117 -61.30 -5.78 16.27
CA ARG A 117 -61.42 -5.59 17.73
C ARG A 117 -62.66 -4.80 18.13
N GLY A 118 -63.01 -3.76 17.38
CA GLY A 118 -64.23 -2.97 17.62
C GLY A 118 -65.50 -3.80 17.43
N LEU A 119 -65.54 -4.66 16.40
CA LEU A 119 -66.68 -5.52 16.13
C LEU A 119 -66.82 -6.63 17.18
N MET A 120 -65.71 -7.19 17.67
CA MET A 120 -65.69 -8.13 18.79
C MET A 120 -66.34 -7.53 20.05
N GLN A 121 -66.01 -6.27 20.38
CA GLN A 121 -66.60 -5.57 21.52
C GLN A 121 -68.12 -5.35 21.37
N VAL A 122 -68.59 -4.99 20.17
CA VAL A 122 -70.02 -4.78 19.91
C VAL A 122 -70.81 -6.09 20.00
N LEU A 123 -70.28 -7.18 19.44
CA LEU A 123 -70.93 -8.49 19.52
C LEU A 123 -70.95 -9.02 20.95
N ALA A 124 -69.86 -8.87 21.69
CA ALA A 124 -69.80 -9.27 23.10
C ALA A 124 -70.77 -8.45 23.96
N ALA A 125 -70.86 -7.13 23.74
CA ALA A 125 -71.79 -6.26 24.45
C ALA A 125 -73.27 -6.61 24.22
N THR A 126 -73.58 -7.23 23.07
CA THR A 126 -74.94 -7.64 22.70
C THR A 126 -75.20 -9.15 22.90
N ASN A 127 -74.24 -9.92 23.40
CA ASN A 127 -74.33 -11.39 23.52
C ASN A 127 -75.01 -11.88 24.81
N TRP A 128 -76.05 -11.19 25.31
CA TRP A 128 -76.66 -11.52 26.61
C TRP A 128 -77.35 -12.89 26.62
N LEU A 129 -77.79 -13.37 25.45
CA LEU A 129 -78.46 -14.65 25.25
C LEU A 129 -77.58 -15.70 24.56
N GLY A 130 -76.31 -15.38 24.26
CA GLY A 130 -75.40 -16.32 23.61
C GLY A 130 -75.57 -16.48 22.09
N PHE A 131 -76.52 -15.78 21.44
CA PHE A 131 -76.77 -15.93 20.00
C PHE A 131 -75.63 -15.44 19.10
N ASN A 132 -74.80 -14.50 19.58
CA ASN A 132 -73.69 -13.97 18.81
C ASN A 132 -72.42 -14.83 18.91
N THR A 133 -72.45 -15.94 19.66
CA THR A 133 -71.28 -16.79 19.90
C THR A 133 -70.62 -17.31 18.60
N PRO A 134 -71.36 -17.78 17.58
CA PRO A 134 -70.74 -18.17 16.30
C PRO A 134 -70.00 -17.01 15.61
N ALA A 135 -70.60 -15.82 15.59
CA ALA A 135 -69.98 -14.64 14.99
C ALA A 135 -68.73 -14.20 15.76
N ILE A 136 -68.72 -14.28 17.09
CA ILE A 136 -67.54 -13.99 17.92
C ILE A 136 -66.39 -14.95 17.58
N MET A 137 -66.67 -16.25 17.43
CA MET A 137 -65.64 -17.23 17.04
C MET A 137 -65.07 -16.93 15.65
N ASP A 138 -65.90 -16.55 14.67
CA ASP A 138 -65.44 -16.20 13.32
C ASP A 138 -64.50 -14.98 13.33
N ILE A 139 -64.77 -13.99 14.18
CA ILE A 139 -63.94 -12.78 14.31
C ILE A 139 -62.65 -13.04 15.05
N GLU A 140 -62.68 -13.87 16.09
CA GLU A 140 -61.49 -14.34 16.79
C GLU A 140 -60.59 -15.15 15.83
N ALA A 141 -61.18 -16.04 15.01
CA ALA A 141 -60.44 -16.76 13.97
C ALA A 141 -59.83 -15.82 12.92
N ALA A 142 -60.57 -14.79 12.48
CA ALA A 142 -60.04 -13.77 11.57
C ALA A 142 -58.88 -12.97 12.21
N TYR A 143 -58.94 -12.71 13.51
CA TYR A 143 -57.86 -12.06 14.25
C TYR A 143 -56.59 -12.93 14.31
N GLU A 144 -56.75 -14.23 14.59
CA GLU A 144 -55.63 -15.18 14.56
C GLU A 144 -55.01 -15.29 13.16
N GLN A 145 -55.81 -15.21 12.10
CA GLN A 145 -55.31 -15.14 10.72
C GLN A 145 -54.51 -13.87 10.46
N MET A 146 -54.97 -12.70 10.91
CA MET A 146 -54.20 -11.46 10.79
C MET A 146 -52.87 -11.55 11.54
N TRP A 147 -52.87 -12.14 12.74
CA TRP A 147 -51.63 -12.38 13.48
C TRP A 147 -50.66 -13.26 12.69
N ALA A 148 -51.14 -14.38 12.13
CA ALA A 148 -50.32 -15.27 11.33
C ALA A 148 -49.76 -14.59 10.07
N LEU A 149 -50.56 -13.76 9.39
CA LEU A 149 -50.13 -13.00 8.21
C LEU A 149 -49.01 -11.99 8.56
N ASP A 150 -49.17 -11.23 9.63
CA ASP A 150 -48.14 -10.27 10.09
C ASP A 150 -46.83 -10.99 10.46
N VAL A 151 -46.93 -12.12 11.17
CA VAL A 151 -45.75 -12.93 11.52
C VAL A 151 -45.06 -13.47 10.26
N ALA A 152 -45.83 -13.93 9.26
CA ALA A 152 -45.29 -14.41 7.99
C ALA A 152 -44.61 -13.28 7.19
N ALA A 153 -45.23 -12.09 7.13
CA ALA A 153 -44.65 -10.92 6.47
C ALA A 153 -43.33 -10.51 7.13
N MET A 154 -43.28 -10.46 8.46
CA MET A 154 -42.06 -10.12 9.20
C MET A 154 -40.98 -11.20 9.10
N ALA A 155 -41.37 -12.47 9.01
CA ALA A 155 -40.42 -13.57 8.79
C ALA A 155 -39.78 -13.49 7.40
N ALA A 156 -40.56 -13.21 6.35
CA ALA A 156 -40.05 -12.99 5.00
C ALA A 156 -39.13 -11.77 4.97
N TYR A 157 -39.55 -10.65 5.55
CA TYR A 157 -38.71 -9.45 5.65
C TYR A 157 -37.36 -9.73 6.32
N HIS A 158 -37.39 -10.38 7.49
CA HIS A 158 -36.18 -10.72 8.22
C HIS A 158 -35.26 -11.63 7.40
N PHE A 159 -35.82 -12.64 6.72
CA PHE A 159 -35.06 -13.54 5.87
C PHE A 159 -34.38 -12.79 4.71
N ASP A 160 -35.15 -12.02 3.95
CA ASP A 160 -34.66 -11.31 2.77
C ASP A 160 -33.64 -10.23 3.18
N ALA A 161 -33.95 -9.41 4.19
CA ALA A 161 -33.05 -8.36 4.67
C ALA A 161 -31.76 -8.94 5.28
N SER A 162 -31.86 -10.03 6.05
CA SER A 162 -30.67 -10.71 6.59
C SER A 162 -29.82 -11.32 5.48
N SER A 163 -30.44 -11.87 4.43
CA SER A 163 -29.74 -12.44 3.29
C SER A 163 -28.97 -11.36 2.51
N ALA A 164 -29.57 -10.19 2.30
CA ALA A 164 -28.93 -9.05 1.66
C ALA A 164 -27.78 -8.49 2.52
N ALA A 165 -28.02 -8.32 3.83
CA ALA A 165 -26.98 -7.87 4.75
C ALA A 165 -25.79 -8.84 4.83
N ALA A 166 -26.04 -10.15 4.77
CA ALA A 166 -25.00 -11.17 4.79
C ALA A 166 -24.09 -11.16 3.54
N GLN A 167 -24.54 -10.57 2.44
CA GLN A 167 -23.70 -10.39 1.24
C GLN A 167 -22.72 -9.23 1.38
N LEU A 168 -22.86 -8.35 2.38
CA LEU A 168 -21.87 -7.30 2.63
C LEU A 168 -20.62 -7.90 3.28
N ALA A 169 -19.46 -7.65 2.68
CA ALA A 169 -18.21 -8.03 3.31
C ALA A 169 -18.01 -7.24 4.63
N PRO A 170 -17.45 -7.87 5.68
CA PRO A 170 -17.07 -7.14 6.89
C PRO A 170 -16.16 -5.97 6.54
N TRP A 171 -16.33 -4.82 7.20
CA TRP A 171 -15.55 -3.61 6.88
C TRP A 171 -14.03 -3.84 6.94
N GLN A 172 -13.55 -4.68 7.86
CA GLN A 172 -12.11 -5.04 7.90
C GLN A 172 -11.66 -5.76 6.63
N GLN A 173 -12.52 -6.61 6.05
CA GLN A 173 -12.23 -7.28 4.80
C GLN A 173 -12.28 -6.31 3.62
N VAL A 174 -13.24 -5.38 3.60
CA VAL A 174 -13.29 -4.30 2.59
C VAL A 174 -11.99 -3.49 2.59
N LEU A 175 -11.54 -3.07 3.78
CA LEU A 175 -10.27 -2.35 3.93
C LEU A 175 -9.08 -3.17 3.41
N ARG A 176 -9.00 -4.46 3.76
CA ARG A 176 -7.92 -5.34 3.28
C ARG A 176 -7.94 -5.52 1.76
N ASN A 177 -9.13 -5.62 1.16
CA ASN A 177 -9.29 -5.65 -0.29
C ASN A 177 -8.82 -4.35 -0.97
N LEU A 178 -8.85 -3.24 -0.23
CA LEU A 178 -8.32 -1.93 -0.64
C LEU A 178 -6.86 -1.70 -0.22
N GLY A 179 -6.17 -2.73 0.26
CA GLY A 179 -4.77 -2.64 0.68
C GLY A 179 -4.59 -1.91 2.01
N ILE A 180 -5.63 -1.75 2.82
CA ILE A 180 -5.55 -1.17 4.15
C ILE A 180 -5.67 -2.31 5.16
N ASP A 181 -4.55 -2.68 5.77
CA ASP A 181 -4.54 -3.71 6.81
C ASP A 181 -4.39 -3.07 8.19
N ILE A 182 -5.46 -3.17 8.99
CA ILE A 182 -5.47 -2.75 10.38
C ILE A 182 -5.54 -4.02 11.22
N SER A 183 -4.40 -4.43 11.75
CA SER A 183 -4.28 -5.61 12.61
C SER A 183 -3.91 -5.20 14.04
N LYS A 184 -4.06 -6.11 15.00
CA LYS A 184 -3.56 -5.90 16.37
C LYS A 184 -2.05 -5.61 16.42
N ASN A 185 -1.33 -6.07 15.39
CA ASN A 185 0.11 -5.91 15.27
C ASN A 185 0.51 -4.61 14.54
N GLY A 186 -0.49 -3.82 14.09
CA GLY A 186 -0.35 -2.47 13.56
C GLY A 186 -0.93 -2.31 12.15
N PHE A 187 -0.50 -1.24 11.46
CA PHE A 187 -1.11 -0.72 10.23
C PHE A 187 -0.22 -0.95 9.01
N ASN A 188 -0.77 -1.46 7.90
CA ASN A 188 -0.10 -1.45 6.60
C ASN A 188 -0.98 -0.78 5.54
N LEU A 189 -0.34 -0.08 4.60
CA LEU A 189 -0.95 0.50 3.42
C LEU A 189 -0.31 -0.10 2.15
N GLY A 190 -1.13 -0.67 1.28
CA GLY A 190 -0.73 -1.48 0.13
C GLY A 190 -0.83 -2.99 0.39
N PHE A 191 -0.56 -3.77 -0.64
CA PHE A 191 -0.87 -5.20 -0.71
C PHE A 191 0.32 -6.09 -0.32
N ASN A 192 0.01 -7.29 0.19
CA ASN A 192 0.99 -8.34 0.51
C ASN A 192 2.12 -7.92 1.46
N ASN A 193 1.84 -6.96 2.36
CA ASN A 193 2.78 -6.60 3.40
C ASN A 193 2.73 -7.60 4.56
N THR A 194 3.88 -7.98 5.08
CA THR A 194 4.03 -8.81 6.29
C THR A 194 4.74 -7.99 7.37
N GLY A 195 4.13 -7.86 8.54
CA GLY A 195 4.63 -6.99 9.62
C GLY A 195 3.75 -5.75 9.81
N SER A 196 4.35 -4.62 10.16
CA SER A 196 3.63 -3.42 10.62
C SER A 196 4.29 -2.12 10.17
N GLY A 197 3.50 -1.10 9.88
CA GLY A 197 3.95 0.23 9.49
C GLY A 197 4.42 0.32 8.03
N ASN A 198 4.11 -0.67 7.19
CA ASN A 198 4.59 -0.67 5.80
C ASN A 198 3.67 0.15 4.89
N ILE A 199 4.27 0.89 3.96
CA ILE A 199 3.59 1.66 2.91
C ILE A 199 4.10 1.18 1.55
N GLY A 200 3.21 0.77 0.65
CA GLY A 200 3.51 0.17 -0.66
C GLY A 200 3.30 -1.34 -0.65
N ASN A 201 3.88 -2.07 -1.59
CA ASN A 201 3.50 -3.47 -1.84
C ASN A 201 4.62 -4.48 -1.57
N ASN A 202 4.28 -5.68 -1.11
CA ASN A 202 5.19 -6.81 -0.93
C ASN A 202 6.36 -6.54 0.05
N ASN A 203 6.17 -5.71 1.07
CA ASN A 203 7.20 -5.50 2.09
C ASN A 203 7.12 -6.59 3.18
N ILE A 204 8.28 -7.09 3.61
CA ILE A 204 8.42 -8.07 4.70
C ILE A 204 9.23 -7.42 5.82
N GLY A 205 8.65 -7.32 7.02
CA GLY A 205 9.22 -6.63 8.18
C GLY A 205 8.43 -5.37 8.51
N ASN A 206 9.07 -4.40 9.19
CA ASN A 206 8.34 -3.25 9.74
C ASN A 206 8.83 -1.90 9.22
N ASN A 207 7.90 -0.95 9.09
CA ASN A 207 8.15 0.46 8.76
C ASN A 207 8.87 0.67 7.41
N ASN A 208 8.62 -0.19 6.42
CA ASN A 208 9.17 0.00 5.09
C ASN A 208 8.28 0.91 4.23
N TRP A 209 8.88 1.81 3.47
CA TRP A 209 8.19 2.62 2.47
C TRP A 209 8.68 2.27 1.07
N GLY A 210 7.75 1.90 0.19
CA GLY A 210 7.97 1.52 -1.19
C GLY A 210 7.63 0.04 -1.37
N SER A 211 8.32 -0.67 -2.27
CA SER A 211 7.88 -2.00 -2.69
C SER A 211 8.97 -3.06 -2.61
N GLY A 212 8.60 -4.27 -2.20
CA GLY A 212 9.50 -5.43 -2.22
C GLY A 212 10.67 -5.34 -1.25
N ASN A 213 10.57 -4.56 -0.17
CA ASN A 213 11.64 -4.48 0.82
C ASN A 213 11.54 -5.63 1.83
N THR A 214 12.67 -6.23 2.19
CA THR A 214 12.78 -7.26 3.24
C THR A 214 13.65 -6.75 4.39
N GLY A 215 13.13 -6.77 5.61
CA GLY A 215 13.74 -6.19 6.81
C GLY A 215 12.98 -4.94 7.27
N ASN A 216 13.64 -4.02 7.99
CA ASN A 216 12.95 -2.91 8.65
C ASN A 216 13.45 -1.53 8.21
N ARG A 217 12.54 -0.54 8.19
CA ARG A 217 12.84 0.88 7.98
C ARG A 217 13.56 1.17 6.65
N ASN A 218 13.29 0.39 5.62
CA ASN A 218 13.81 0.68 4.28
C ASN A 218 12.90 1.66 3.56
N MET A 219 13.48 2.55 2.77
CA MET A 219 12.77 3.48 1.89
C MET A 219 13.20 3.25 0.44
N GLY A 220 12.24 3.05 -0.47
CA GLY A 220 12.47 2.72 -1.87
C GLY A 220 12.09 1.28 -2.21
N SER A 221 12.84 0.60 -3.08
CA SER A 221 12.37 -0.67 -3.66
C SER A 221 13.40 -1.79 -3.63
N GLY A 222 12.98 -3.01 -3.30
CA GLY A 222 13.83 -4.20 -3.41
C GLY A 222 15.02 -4.23 -2.45
N ASN A 223 14.99 -3.45 -1.37
CA ASN A 223 16.08 -3.46 -0.39
C ASN A 223 15.96 -4.68 0.54
N THR A 224 17.08 -5.32 0.87
CA THR A 224 17.16 -6.42 1.82
C THR A 224 18.08 -6.06 2.98
N GLY A 225 17.57 -6.12 4.20
CA GLY A 225 18.24 -5.68 5.43
C GLY A 225 17.54 -4.47 6.04
N ASN A 226 18.25 -3.57 6.73
CA ASN A 226 17.59 -2.50 7.51
C ASN A 226 18.08 -1.09 7.17
N PHE A 227 17.22 -0.09 7.30
CA PHE A 227 17.58 1.34 7.17
C PHE A 227 18.19 1.72 5.81
N ASN A 228 17.88 0.99 4.74
CA ASN A 228 18.37 1.33 3.41
C ASN A 228 17.46 2.37 2.73
N LEU A 229 18.05 3.31 2.01
CA LEU A 229 17.37 4.29 1.17
C LEU A 229 17.78 4.09 -0.30
N GLY A 230 16.81 3.88 -1.19
CA GLY A 230 17.03 3.73 -2.62
C GLY A 230 16.58 2.36 -3.12
N MET A 231 17.33 1.73 -4.03
CA MET A 231 16.86 0.50 -4.69
C MET A 231 17.87 -0.64 -4.66
N GLY A 232 17.40 -1.85 -4.37
CA GLY A 232 18.20 -3.07 -4.51
C GLY A 232 19.42 -3.15 -3.58
N ASN A 233 19.43 -2.42 -2.46
CA ASN A 233 20.54 -2.49 -1.51
C ASN A 233 20.45 -3.74 -0.64
N LEU A 234 21.58 -4.38 -0.35
CA LEU A 234 21.72 -5.54 0.52
C LEU A 234 22.59 -5.18 1.74
N GLY A 235 22.06 -5.37 2.95
CA GLY A 235 22.73 -5.04 4.21
C GLY A 235 22.06 -3.88 4.93
N SER A 236 22.81 -3.02 5.63
CA SER A 236 22.20 -2.03 6.53
C SER A 236 22.71 -0.60 6.35
N GLY A 237 21.80 0.38 6.35
CA GLY A 237 22.15 1.80 6.33
C GLY A 237 22.71 2.30 4.98
N ASN A 238 22.47 1.57 3.90
CA ASN A 238 22.96 1.97 2.57
C ASN A 238 22.04 3.02 1.93
N VAL A 239 22.64 3.98 1.23
CA VAL A 239 21.95 5.02 0.47
C VAL A 239 22.37 4.94 -1.00
N GLY A 240 21.40 4.73 -1.89
CA GLY A 240 21.63 4.66 -3.34
C GLY A 240 21.14 3.34 -3.94
N PHE A 241 21.90 2.75 -4.87
CA PHE A 241 21.39 1.67 -5.71
C PHE A 241 22.34 0.46 -5.72
N GLY A 242 21.83 -0.74 -5.44
CA GLY A 242 22.59 -1.98 -5.62
C GLY A 242 23.84 -2.10 -4.73
N ASN A 243 23.89 -1.40 -3.59
CA ASN A 243 25.01 -1.49 -2.68
C ASN A 243 24.89 -2.75 -1.80
N THR A 244 25.99 -3.45 -1.58
CA THR A 244 26.10 -4.64 -0.71
C THR A 244 27.08 -4.36 0.43
N GLY A 245 26.62 -4.46 1.68
CA GLY A 245 27.40 -4.12 2.88
C GLY A 245 26.62 -3.19 3.79
N SER A 246 27.33 -2.38 4.58
CA SER A 246 26.71 -1.45 5.52
C SER A 246 27.19 -0.02 5.32
N TRP A 247 26.30 0.96 5.49
CA TRP A 247 26.64 2.38 5.43
C TRP A 247 27.33 2.84 4.14
N ALA A 248 26.97 2.24 3.00
CA ALA A 248 27.47 2.64 1.69
C ALA A 248 26.63 3.77 1.08
N LEU A 249 27.26 4.77 0.48
CA LEU A 249 26.60 5.87 -0.25
C LEU A 249 27.02 5.85 -1.72
N GLY A 250 26.15 5.41 -2.62
CA GLY A 250 26.49 5.33 -4.04
C GLY A 250 25.72 4.30 -4.84
N PHE A 251 26.36 3.78 -5.88
CA PHE A 251 25.77 2.81 -6.81
C PHE A 251 26.65 1.59 -6.88
N GLY A 252 26.15 0.37 -6.72
CA GLY A 252 26.88 -0.88 -6.97
C GLY A 252 28.11 -1.13 -6.10
N LEU A 253 28.18 -0.52 -4.91
CA LEU A 253 29.31 -0.66 -4.00
C LEU A 253 29.27 -2.01 -3.27
N THR A 254 30.45 -2.58 -2.98
CA THR A 254 30.58 -3.78 -2.14
C THR A 254 31.54 -3.51 -0.99
N GLY A 255 31.08 -3.73 0.24
CA GLY A 255 31.82 -3.51 1.49
C GLY A 255 31.18 -2.43 2.37
N ASP A 256 31.72 -2.27 3.59
CA ASP A 256 31.15 -1.35 4.59
C ASP A 256 31.75 0.06 4.48
N HIS A 257 30.96 1.11 4.73
CA HIS A 257 31.36 2.53 4.75
C HIS A 257 31.94 3.07 3.43
N ALA A 258 31.58 2.48 2.28
CA ALA A 258 32.08 2.91 0.98
C ALA A 258 31.28 4.10 0.40
N VAL A 259 31.93 5.00 -0.33
CA VAL A 259 31.27 6.08 -1.07
C VAL A 259 31.79 6.14 -2.51
N GLY A 260 30.89 6.09 -3.50
CA GLY A 260 31.27 6.20 -4.93
C GLY A 260 30.38 5.42 -5.91
N PHE A 261 31.00 4.90 -6.96
CA PHE A 261 30.36 4.08 -8.00
C PHE A 261 31.00 2.69 -8.07
N GLY A 262 30.15 1.71 -8.34
CA GLY A 262 30.40 0.29 -8.21
C GLY A 262 31.35 -0.26 -9.26
N GLY A 263 32.00 -1.38 -8.93
CA GLY A 263 32.99 -2.03 -9.79
C GLY A 263 34.39 -1.41 -9.75
N PHE A 264 34.56 -0.26 -9.10
CA PHE A 264 35.87 0.40 -9.01
C PHE A 264 36.41 0.44 -7.58
N ASN A 265 35.58 0.45 -6.54
CA ASN A 265 36.05 0.33 -5.16
C ASN A 265 35.76 -1.07 -4.60
N SER A 266 36.74 -1.67 -3.91
CA SER A 266 36.61 -2.95 -3.21
C SER A 266 37.19 -2.87 -1.79
N GLY A 267 36.57 -3.54 -0.81
CA GLY A 267 36.94 -3.43 0.61
C GLY A 267 36.10 -2.40 1.38
N SER A 268 36.59 -1.85 2.49
CA SER A 268 35.79 -1.04 3.42
C SER A 268 36.26 0.42 3.51
N GLY A 269 35.37 1.39 3.70
CA GLY A 269 35.75 2.77 4.02
C GLY A 269 36.39 3.55 2.87
N ASN A 270 36.31 3.04 1.64
CA ASN A 270 36.93 3.68 0.49
C ASN A 270 36.01 4.78 -0.09
N VAL A 271 36.59 5.96 -0.33
CA VAL A 271 35.91 7.14 -0.91
C VAL A 271 36.58 7.48 -2.24
N GLY A 272 35.83 7.51 -3.35
CA GLY A 272 36.35 7.89 -4.67
C GLY A 272 36.18 6.78 -5.72
N PHE A 273 37.22 6.46 -6.50
CA PHE A 273 37.11 5.55 -7.65
C PHE A 273 38.36 4.68 -7.82
N GLY A 274 38.23 3.37 -7.94
CA GLY A 274 39.37 2.48 -8.20
C GLY A 274 40.08 1.96 -6.93
N ASN A 275 39.58 2.27 -5.73
CA ASN A 275 40.28 2.01 -4.48
C ASN A 275 40.03 0.59 -3.94
N SER A 276 41.09 -0.13 -3.56
CA SER A 276 41.05 -1.47 -2.96
C SER A 276 41.61 -1.46 -1.53
N GLY A 277 40.97 -2.16 -0.60
CA GLY A 277 41.41 -2.27 0.79
C GLY A 277 40.58 -1.44 1.76
N THR A 278 41.19 -0.77 2.74
CA THR A 278 40.49 -0.11 3.86
C THR A 278 40.75 1.40 3.93
N GLY A 279 39.72 2.24 3.97
CA GLY A 279 39.86 3.65 4.35
C GLY A 279 40.58 4.55 3.34
N ASN A 280 40.65 4.18 2.07
CA ASN A 280 41.37 4.96 1.06
C ASN A 280 40.49 6.06 0.44
N THR A 281 41.03 7.26 0.27
CA THR A 281 40.34 8.41 -0.35
C THR A 281 41.04 8.82 -1.65
N GLY A 282 40.31 8.90 -2.78
CA GLY A 282 40.84 9.35 -4.08
C GLY A 282 40.71 8.31 -5.18
N LEU A 283 41.76 8.14 -6.01
CA LEU A 283 41.71 7.33 -7.23
C LEU A 283 42.73 6.17 -7.20
N PHE A 284 42.31 4.94 -7.53
CA PHE A 284 43.20 3.78 -7.74
C PHE A 284 44.17 3.46 -6.60
N ASN A 285 43.82 3.77 -5.35
CA ASN A 285 44.64 3.47 -4.18
C ASN A 285 44.43 2.02 -3.71
N SER A 286 45.49 1.35 -3.23
CA SER A 286 45.45 -0.01 -2.70
C SER A 286 46.04 -0.06 -1.29
N GLY A 287 45.44 -0.82 -0.37
CA GLY A 287 45.94 -0.96 1.02
C GLY A 287 45.11 -0.19 2.03
N SER A 288 45.72 0.51 3.00
CA SER A 288 45.03 1.08 4.16
C SER A 288 45.26 2.59 4.37
N GLY A 289 44.20 3.39 4.39
CA GLY A 289 44.26 4.80 4.81
C GLY A 289 45.01 5.74 3.85
N ASN A 290 45.10 5.41 2.56
CA ASN A 290 45.81 6.23 1.58
C ASN A 290 44.91 7.35 1.02
N THR A 291 45.45 8.55 0.84
CA THR A 291 44.76 9.71 0.24
C THR A 291 45.47 10.17 -1.05
N GLY A 292 44.79 10.20 -2.19
CA GLY A 292 45.35 10.71 -3.46
C GLY A 292 45.15 9.77 -4.64
N ILE A 293 46.16 9.61 -5.52
CA ILE A 293 46.04 8.82 -6.76
C ILE A 293 47.10 7.72 -6.82
N GLY A 294 46.70 6.47 -7.02
CA GLY A 294 47.61 5.36 -7.32
C GLY A 294 48.55 4.95 -6.18
N ASN A 295 48.22 5.29 -4.93
CA ASN A 295 49.05 4.93 -3.78
C ASN A 295 48.82 3.46 -3.38
N SER A 296 49.88 2.73 -3.04
CA SER A 296 49.83 1.38 -2.50
C SER A 296 50.49 1.31 -1.12
N GLY A 297 49.95 0.51 -0.19
CA GLY A 297 50.51 0.41 1.18
C GLY A 297 49.64 1.11 2.22
N SER A 298 50.24 1.82 3.18
CA SER A 298 49.50 2.39 4.30
C SER A 298 49.79 3.87 4.55
N LEU A 299 48.74 4.66 4.81
CA LEU A 299 48.82 6.07 5.23
C LEU A 299 49.60 6.98 4.26
N ASN A 300 49.53 6.70 2.96
CA ASN A 300 50.21 7.52 1.96
C ASN A 300 49.33 8.67 1.47
N ASN A 301 49.91 9.87 1.34
CA ASN A 301 49.27 11.05 0.77
C ASN A 301 49.96 11.49 -0.54
N GLY A 302 49.21 11.68 -1.62
CA GLY A 302 49.74 12.20 -2.89
C GLY A 302 49.60 11.24 -4.07
N LEU A 303 50.62 11.13 -4.92
CA LEU A 303 50.55 10.45 -6.22
C LEU A 303 51.56 9.29 -6.30
N GLY A 304 51.10 8.05 -6.44
CA GLY A 304 51.95 6.90 -6.78
C GLY A 304 52.94 6.46 -5.69
N ASN A 305 52.63 6.69 -4.42
CA ASN A 305 53.48 6.26 -3.29
C ASN A 305 53.19 4.80 -2.94
N SER A 306 54.24 3.97 -2.80
CA SER A 306 54.11 2.52 -2.54
C SER A 306 54.61 2.10 -1.15
N THR A 307 54.61 3.03 -0.19
CA THR A 307 55.30 2.91 1.11
C THR A 307 54.32 2.82 2.29
N SER A 308 54.86 2.85 3.51
CA SER A 308 54.12 3.23 4.71
C SER A 308 54.46 4.68 5.06
N ILE A 309 53.46 5.57 5.12
CA ILE A 309 53.61 6.99 5.49
C ILE A 309 54.42 7.80 4.44
N GLY A 310 54.09 7.66 3.16
CA GLY A 310 54.69 8.42 2.06
C GLY A 310 53.86 9.65 1.69
N ALA A 311 54.47 10.83 1.66
CA ALA A 311 53.84 12.07 1.20
C ALA A 311 54.51 12.58 -0.08
N GLY A 312 53.73 13.01 -1.09
CA GLY A 312 54.25 13.63 -2.31
C GLY A 312 54.03 12.79 -3.57
N VAL A 313 54.96 12.87 -4.53
CA VAL A 313 54.87 12.18 -5.84
C VAL A 313 55.93 11.08 -5.91
N SER A 314 55.51 9.84 -6.15
CA SER A 314 56.37 8.68 -6.42
C SER A 314 57.43 8.38 -5.35
N SER A 315 57.10 8.57 -4.07
CA SER A 315 58.00 8.18 -2.98
C SER A 315 58.05 6.66 -2.87
N ALA A 316 59.17 6.08 -3.29
CA ALA A 316 59.49 4.65 -3.17
C ALA A 316 60.24 4.30 -1.86
N SER A 317 60.57 5.31 -1.04
CA SER A 317 61.32 5.15 0.19
C SER A 317 60.39 5.26 1.40
N SER A 318 60.30 4.18 2.17
CA SER A 318 59.76 4.22 3.54
C SER A 318 60.48 5.34 4.30
N MET A 319 59.73 6.26 4.92
CA MET A 319 60.27 6.98 6.07
C MET A 319 60.44 5.92 7.17
N THR A 320 61.60 5.26 7.17
CA THR A 320 62.05 4.54 8.35
C THR A 320 62.12 5.56 9.48
N PRO A 321 61.43 5.37 10.61
CA PRO A 321 61.81 6.10 11.80
C PRO A 321 63.25 5.67 12.07
N VAL A 322 64.20 6.57 11.88
CA VAL A 322 65.59 6.33 12.27
C VAL A 322 65.58 6.23 13.80
N HIS A 323 65.43 5.03 14.32
CA HIS A 323 65.90 4.68 15.65
C HIS A 323 67.20 3.90 15.48
N SER A 324 68.28 4.62 15.23
CA SER A 324 69.64 4.12 15.37
C SER A 324 70.38 5.03 16.35
N GLY A 325 70.43 4.60 17.60
CA GLY A 325 71.13 5.27 18.68
C GLY A 325 71.08 4.41 19.94
N ALA A 326 71.89 3.36 19.99
CA ALA A 326 72.31 2.79 21.26
C ALA A 326 73.21 3.84 21.94
N ASP A 327 72.63 4.61 22.86
CA ASP A 327 73.25 5.00 24.13
C ASP A 327 72.21 5.71 24.99
N GLY A 328 72.12 5.27 26.24
CA GLY A 328 71.09 5.69 27.18
C GLY A 328 71.19 7.17 27.53
N SER A 329 70.15 7.94 27.21
CA SER A 329 69.65 9.01 28.07
C SER A 329 68.20 9.33 27.68
N SER A 330 67.33 9.30 28.67
CA SER A 330 65.91 9.61 28.54
C SER A 330 65.71 11.09 28.19
N ILE A 331 65.22 11.37 26.98
CA ILE A 331 64.61 12.66 26.63
C ILE A 331 63.28 12.38 25.89
N SER A 332 62.24 13.03 26.38
CA SER A 332 60.81 12.95 26.05
C SER A 332 60.45 13.11 24.56
N PRO A 333 59.29 12.63 24.09
CA PRO A 333 58.89 12.75 22.69
C PRO A 333 58.30 14.14 22.43
N ASP A 334 59.02 14.98 21.70
CA ASP A 334 58.43 16.10 20.97
C ASP A 334 58.72 15.89 19.48
N ALA A 335 57.68 15.54 18.73
CA ALA A 335 57.76 15.16 17.33
C ALA A 335 57.82 16.43 16.46
N GLY A 336 59.04 16.91 16.20
CA GLY A 336 59.32 17.97 15.24
C GLY A 336 59.17 17.49 13.80
N LEU A 337 58.13 18.01 13.14
CA LEU A 337 57.80 17.89 11.73
C LEU A 337 58.97 18.31 10.81
N ALA A 338 59.59 17.37 10.11
CA ALA A 338 60.49 17.66 8.99
C ALA A 338 59.66 18.10 7.77
N ASN A 339 59.34 19.39 7.70
CA ASN A 339 58.76 20.04 6.52
C ASN A 339 59.88 20.38 5.53
N ALA A 340 60.04 19.57 4.48
CA ALA A 340 60.82 19.95 3.31
C ALA A 340 59.85 20.40 2.20
N THR A 341 59.50 21.69 2.18
CA THR A 341 59.10 22.37 0.94
C THR A 341 59.48 23.85 1.03
N GLY A 342 59.93 24.39 -0.10
CA GLY A 342 60.60 25.68 -0.27
C GLY A 342 59.91 26.88 0.37
N GLY A 343 60.76 27.87 0.68
CA GLY A 343 60.46 28.97 1.57
C GLY A 343 59.32 29.89 1.15
N LEU A 344 58.71 30.49 2.18
CA LEU A 344 58.50 31.93 2.36
C LEU A 344 57.93 32.14 3.78
N GLY A 345 58.58 32.99 4.57
CA GLY A 345 57.96 33.71 5.68
C GLY A 345 57.71 32.95 6.99
N THR A 346 58.61 33.16 7.95
CA THR A 346 58.41 32.91 9.38
C THR A 346 57.24 33.73 9.94
N ALA A 347 56.17 33.06 10.37
CA ALA A 347 55.29 33.54 11.43
C ALA A 347 54.92 32.35 12.32
N ALA A 348 55.74 32.10 13.32
CA ALA A 348 55.41 31.20 14.41
C ALA A 348 54.34 31.86 15.28
N LEU A 349 53.11 31.37 15.21
CA LEU A 349 52.17 31.43 16.32
C LEU A 349 51.71 30.00 16.62
N SER A 350 52.21 29.54 17.76
CA SER A 350 51.93 28.29 18.46
C SER A 350 50.45 28.11 18.81
N SER A 351 49.98 26.87 18.66
CA SER A 351 48.94 26.21 19.47
C SER A 351 47.57 26.90 19.62
N GLY A 352 46.57 26.42 18.85
CA GLY A 352 45.16 26.79 19.08
C GLY A 352 44.08 26.02 18.32
N LEU A 353 44.35 24.87 17.68
CA LEU A 353 43.36 24.20 16.81
C LEU A 353 42.97 22.77 17.20
N LEU A 354 43.00 22.43 18.49
CA LEU A 354 42.32 21.24 19.00
C LEU A 354 41.50 21.59 20.25
N ASN A 355 40.39 22.30 20.08
CA ASN A 355 39.17 22.13 20.89
C ASN A 355 37.95 22.91 20.33
N SER A 356 37.44 22.59 19.13
CA SER A 356 36.12 23.11 18.69
C SER A 356 35.52 22.40 17.47
N ALA A 357 35.28 21.09 17.55
CA ALA A 357 34.34 20.42 16.63
C ALA A 357 33.63 19.20 17.26
N LEU A 358 33.47 19.17 18.59
CA LEU A 358 32.61 18.21 19.30
C LEU A 358 31.70 18.85 20.37
N ALA A 359 31.46 20.16 20.33
CA ALA A 359 30.45 20.78 21.19
C ALA A 359 29.93 22.10 20.60
N ASN A 360 28.88 22.05 19.77
CA ASN A 360 27.77 23.01 19.78
C ASN A 360 26.64 22.60 18.79
N THR A 361 25.95 21.48 19.03
CA THR A 361 24.52 21.46 18.70
C THR A 361 23.80 22.03 19.92
N GLY A 362 23.18 23.19 19.75
CA GLY A 362 22.42 23.85 20.80
C GLY A 362 21.35 22.91 21.33
N SER A 363 21.58 22.38 22.53
CA SER A 363 20.51 22.02 23.43
C SER A 363 19.80 23.30 23.83
N LEU A 364 18.50 23.32 23.54
CA LEU A 364 17.56 24.21 24.19
C LEU A 364 17.63 23.96 25.71
N HIS A 365 17.62 25.09 26.41
CA HIS A 365 17.58 25.32 27.84
C HIS A 365 16.82 24.26 28.69
N PRO A 366 17.32 23.88 29.89
CA PRO A 366 16.65 22.97 30.80
C PRO A 366 15.46 23.65 31.48
N GLY A 367 14.27 23.47 30.91
CA GLY A 367 13.02 23.97 31.49
C GLY A 367 11.74 23.27 31.02
N VAL A 368 11.85 22.21 30.20
CA VAL A 368 10.67 21.51 29.65
C VAL A 368 10.89 19.98 29.59
N ALA A 369 11.51 19.41 30.63
CA ALA A 369 11.72 17.97 30.77
C ALA A 369 11.19 17.40 32.11
N THR A 370 10.17 18.05 32.68
CA THR A 370 9.46 17.57 33.87
C THR A 370 8.08 16.99 33.53
N ALA A 371 7.80 16.67 32.26
CA ALA A 371 6.46 16.19 31.87
C ALA A 371 6.41 14.85 31.12
N LEU A 372 7.53 14.17 30.82
CA LEU A 372 7.47 12.98 29.95
C LEU A 372 8.39 11.81 30.35
N ASN A 373 8.70 11.64 31.64
CA ASN A 373 9.35 10.40 32.09
C ASN A 373 8.84 9.90 33.45
N SER A 374 7.52 9.77 33.57
CA SER A 374 6.91 8.89 34.56
C SER A 374 6.36 7.67 33.83
N GLY A 375 7.06 6.55 33.99
CA GLY A 375 6.53 5.24 33.64
C GLY A 375 7.39 4.45 32.67
N MET A 376 8.54 3.94 33.14
CA MET A 376 8.93 2.53 32.96
C MET A 376 10.37 2.32 33.46
N THR A 377 10.52 2.14 34.77
CA THR A 377 11.56 1.26 35.32
C THR A 377 10.99 0.50 36.51
N SER A 378 10.81 -0.81 36.35
CA SER A 378 11.23 -1.78 37.36
C SER A 378 11.14 -3.19 36.76
N ALA A 379 12.32 -3.75 36.48
CA ALA A 379 12.51 -5.18 36.41
C ALA A 379 12.42 -5.78 37.83
N ALA A 380 11.75 -6.92 37.99
CA ALA A 380 11.97 -7.82 39.12
C ALA A 380 11.58 -9.27 38.76
N ALA A 381 12.61 -10.12 38.70
CA ALA A 381 12.71 -11.52 39.14
C ALA A 381 11.54 -12.53 38.97
N ALA A 382 11.87 -13.67 38.36
CA ALA A 382 11.15 -14.94 38.43
C ALA A 382 11.05 -15.50 39.86
N PRO A 383 10.14 -16.47 40.11
CA PRO A 383 10.64 -17.84 40.26
C PRO A 383 9.74 -18.94 39.66
N ALA A 384 10.33 -20.13 39.58
CA ALA A 384 9.81 -21.38 39.01
C ALA A 384 8.79 -22.12 39.91
N ALA A 385 7.85 -22.85 39.28
CA ALA A 385 7.29 -24.11 39.79
C ALA A 385 6.57 -24.89 38.66
N ALA A 386 6.80 -26.20 38.62
CA ALA A 386 5.99 -27.24 37.96
C ALA A 386 5.58 -28.27 39.05
N PRO A 387 4.85 -29.38 38.80
CA PRO A 387 4.04 -29.82 37.65
C PRO A 387 2.61 -30.33 38.06
N ALA A 388 1.76 -30.78 37.11
CA ALA A 388 1.04 -32.08 37.16
C ALA A 388 -0.12 -32.25 36.13
N ALA A 389 -0.08 -33.43 35.48
CA ALA A 389 -1.16 -34.36 35.11
C ALA A 389 -2.20 -34.06 34.00
N ALA A 390 -2.20 -34.99 33.04
CA ALA A 390 -3.27 -35.28 32.08
C ALA A 390 -4.54 -35.83 32.77
N PRO A 391 -5.64 -36.00 32.01
CA PRO A 391 -5.87 -37.35 31.51
C PRO A 391 -6.34 -37.45 30.06
N VAL A 392 -6.02 -38.62 29.53
CA VAL A 392 -6.53 -39.27 28.32
C VAL A 392 -8.01 -39.63 28.45
N SER A 393 -8.73 -39.61 27.32
CA SER A 393 -9.73 -40.63 26.94
C SER A 393 -10.10 -40.43 25.48
N GLY A 394 -9.79 -41.44 24.65
CA GLY A 394 -10.22 -41.51 23.26
C GLY A 394 -11.61 -42.11 23.12
N LEU A 395 -12.17 -42.01 21.92
CA LEU A 395 -12.84 -43.13 21.24
C LEU A 395 -12.95 -42.81 19.74
N GLU A 396 -12.53 -43.77 18.93
CA GLU A 396 -12.65 -43.82 17.47
C GLU A 396 -14.07 -44.16 17.01
N SER A 397 -14.44 -43.74 15.79
CA SER A 397 -15.09 -44.52 14.70
C SER A 397 -15.60 -43.53 13.64
N SER A 398 -15.07 -43.48 12.41
CA SER A 398 -15.14 -44.40 11.27
C SER A 398 -16.36 -44.18 10.35
N HIS A 399 -16.07 -44.00 9.05
CA HIS A 399 -16.98 -44.05 7.87
C HIS A 399 -18.07 -42.94 7.77
N ALA A 400 -18.50 -42.42 6.62
CA ALA A 400 -18.43 -42.85 5.23
C ALA A 400 -18.58 -41.64 4.28
N SER A 401 -17.91 -41.71 3.13
CA SER A 401 -18.18 -40.93 1.93
C SER A 401 -19.48 -41.39 1.24
N GLY A 402 -20.36 -40.45 0.89
CA GLY A 402 -21.59 -40.70 0.14
C GLY A 402 -21.94 -39.53 -0.77
N ALA A 403 -21.91 -39.80 -2.08
CA ALA A 403 -22.21 -38.86 -3.16
C ALA A 403 -23.71 -38.51 -3.25
N ALA A 404 -24.01 -37.28 -3.67
CA ALA A 404 -25.24 -36.96 -4.39
C ALA A 404 -25.02 -35.72 -5.28
N ALA A 405 -25.18 -35.92 -6.59
CA ALA A 405 -25.17 -34.89 -7.63
C ALA A 405 -26.48 -34.06 -7.60
N PRO A 406 -26.47 -32.79 -8.02
CA PRO A 406 -27.68 -32.04 -8.28
C PRO A 406 -28.17 -32.26 -9.73
N ALA A 407 -29.44 -32.63 -9.87
CA ALA A 407 -30.13 -32.67 -11.15
C ALA A 407 -30.71 -31.29 -11.50
N SER A 408 -30.52 -30.94 -12.77
CA SER A 408 -30.96 -29.76 -13.52
C SER A 408 -32.45 -29.75 -13.89
N ALA A 409 -33.06 -28.56 -13.94
CA ALA A 409 -34.09 -28.15 -14.91
C ALA A 409 -34.34 -26.63 -14.75
N THR A 410 -33.83 -25.76 -15.63
CA THR A 410 -34.44 -25.25 -16.89
C THR A 410 -35.75 -24.48 -16.73
N GLY A 411 -35.76 -23.21 -17.15
CA GLY A 411 -36.99 -22.48 -17.43
C GLY A 411 -36.85 -20.95 -17.45
N SER A 412 -36.22 -20.40 -18.49
CA SER A 412 -36.33 -18.98 -18.85
C SER A 412 -37.43 -18.82 -19.89
N ALA A 413 -38.42 -17.96 -19.62
CA ALA A 413 -39.07 -17.03 -20.57
C ALA A 413 -40.39 -16.51 -19.98
N ALA A 414 -40.51 -15.18 -19.84
CA ALA A 414 -41.45 -14.36 -20.62
C ALA A 414 -41.57 -12.96 -20.01
N ASN A 415 -41.09 -11.98 -20.76
CA ASN A 415 -41.38 -10.57 -20.59
C ASN A 415 -42.71 -10.24 -21.29
N SER A 416 -43.62 -9.50 -20.65
CA SER A 416 -44.61 -8.62 -21.29
C SER A 416 -45.47 -7.93 -20.25
N GLY A 417 -45.53 -6.59 -20.30
CA GLY A 417 -46.51 -5.85 -19.50
C GLY A 417 -46.30 -4.35 -19.37
N LEU A 418 -46.03 -3.66 -20.48
CA LEU A 418 -46.09 -2.20 -20.62
C LEU A 418 -47.40 -1.64 -20.06
N ARG A 419 -47.33 -0.66 -19.14
CA ARG A 419 -48.39 0.33 -18.92
C ARG A 419 -47.80 1.74 -18.85
N THR A 420 -48.13 2.53 -19.86
CA THR A 420 -47.99 3.97 -19.92
C THR A 420 -49.33 4.63 -19.61
N SER A 421 -49.33 5.72 -18.82
CA SER A 421 -50.24 6.89 -18.82
C SER A 421 -50.11 7.61 -17.47
N THR A 422 -49.37 8.72 -17.33
CA THR A 422 -49.60 10.17 -17.65
C THR A 422 -49.94 11.03 -16.42
N SER A 423 -49.32 12.23 -16.39
CA SER A 423 -49.57 13.42 -15.56
C SER A 423 -48.99 13.37 -14.13
N GLY A 424 -48.16 14.28 -13.65
CA GLY A 424 -47.76 15.62 -14.07
C GLY A 424 -47.77 16.52 -12.84
N TYR A 425 -46.61 17.00 -12.38
CA TYR A 425 -46.49 18.17 -11.49
C TYR A 425 -45.13 18.85 -11.69
N SER A 426 -45.18 20.13 -12.04
CA SER A 426 -44.06 21.07 -11.98
C SER A 426 -44.21 21.98 -10.76
N GLY A 427 -43.11 22.30 -10.09
CA GLY A 427 -43.03 23.34 -9.05
C GLY A 427 -41.62 23.39 -8.46
N PHE A 428 -40.70 24.15 -9.05
CA PHE A 428 -40.33 25.52 -8.65
C PHE A 428 -39.83 25.65 -7.21
N TYR A 429 -38.50 25.68 -7.05
CA TYR A 429 -37.81 26.61 -6.13
C TYR A 429 -36.56 27.16 -6.83
N ASN A 430 -36.50 28.48 -6.99
CA ASN A 430 -35.28 29.22 -7.33
C ASN A 430 -35.16 30.47 -6.45
N SER A 431 -33.89 30.85 -6.28
CA SER A 431 -33.30 32.12 -5.84
C SER A 431 -33.28 32.35 -4.33
N GLY A 432 -32.17 32.80 -3.74
CA GLY A 432 -30.89 33.31 -4.25
C GLY A 432 -29.96 33.53 -3.04
N SER A 433 -28.81 34.18 -3.06
CA SER A 433 -28.00 34.87 -4.06
C SER A 433 -26.64 35.11 -3.40
N GLY A 434 -25.57 35.04 -4.18
CA GLY A 434 -24.21 35.41 -3.77
C GLY A 434 -23.35 35.61 -5.01
N ASP A 435 -23.69 36.64 -5.79
CA ASP A 435 -22.92 37.20 -6.90
C ASP A 435 -22.19 38.46 -6.35
N SER A 436 -21.08 39.02 -6.86
CA SER A 436 -20.55 39.05 -8.22
C SER A 436 -19.08 39.51 -8.25
N GLY A 437 -18.38 39.13 -9.33
CA GLY A 437 -17.51 40.03 -10.10
C GLY A 437 -16.03 39.65 -10.21
N LEU A 438 -15.32 39.75 -11.34
CA LEU A 438 -15.57 39.86 -12.79
C LEU A 438 -14.18 40.12 -13.42
N ARG A 439 -13.76 39.39 -14.47
CA ARG A 439 -13.03 39.95 -15.65
C ARG A 439 -12.85 38.95 -16.81
N SER A 440 -13.82 38.99 -17.71
CA SER A 440 -13.74 39.13 -19.19
C SER A 440 -12.49 38.68 -19.99
N THR A 441 -12.74 37.70 -20.88
CA THR A 441 -12.52 37.65 -22.36
C THR A 441 -11.14 37.69 -23.03
N ALA A 442 -10.83 36.62 -23.79
CA ALA A 442 -10.45 36.53 -25.23
C ALA A 442 -9.49 35.34 -25.46
N ALA A 443 -9.54 34.45 -26.46
CA ALA A 443 -10.39 34.13 -27.62
C ALA A 443 -9.97 32.71 -28.13
N PRO A 444 -10.79 31.98 -28.92
CA PRO A 444 -10.41 30.69 -29.51
C PRO A 444 -9.85 30.85 -30.94
N ARG A 445 -8.97 29.95 -31.40
CA ARG A 445 -8.57 29.87 -32.83
C ARG A 445 -8.93 28.53 -33.45
N GLU A 446 -9.57 28.62 -34.60
CA GLU A 446 -10.13 27.58 -35.46
C GLU A 446 -9.12 26.74 -36.26
N VAL A 447 -9.68 25.68 -36.88
CA VAL A 447 -9.11 24.66 -37.77
C VAL A 447 -9.11 25.10 -39.24
N GLY A 448 -8.04 24.77 -39.98
CA GLY A 448 -8.08 24.43 -41.41
C GLY A 448 -7.29 25.32 -42.39
N ILE A 449 -6.34 24.73 -43.15
CA ILE A 449 -6.12 24.84 -44.62
C ILE A 449 -4.92 23.92 -45.03
N ALA A 450 -5.03 23.34 -46.24
CA ALA A 450 -4.24 22.26 -46.85
C ALA A 450 -2.96 22.74 -47.62
N PRO A 451 -2.18 21.86 -48.29
CA PRO A 451 -0.72 22.01 -48.56
C PRO A 451 -0.35 22.63 -49.92
N ALA A 452 0.88 23.17 -50.04
CA ALA A 452 1.55 23.44 -51.32
C ALA A 452 3.08 23.47 -51.14
N GLY A 453 3.81 22.88 -52.10
CA GLY A 453 5.25 22.63 -52.02
C GLY A 453 6.18 23.59 -52.78
N THR A 454 7.43 23.12 -52.89
CA THR A 454 8.55 23.51 -53.78
C THR A 454 9.29 24.83 -53.55
N GLY A 455 10.62 24.71 -53.38
CA GLY A 455 11.60 25.80 -53.57
C GLY A 455 12.72 25.81 -52.52
N GLY A 456 13.89 25.25 -52.84
CA GLY A 456 15.02 25.09 -51.91
C GLY A 456 15.91 26.33 -51.74
N THR A 457 16.82 26.27 -50.75
CA THR A 457 18.28 26.37 -50.93
C THR A 457 19.05 26.20 -49.60
N ALA A 458 20.15 25.45 -49.72
CA ALA A 458 21.30 25.15 -48.86
C ALA A 458 21.62 25.93 -47.57
N GLY A 459 22.17 25.20 -46.58
CA GLY A 459 23.04 25.73 -45.52
C GLY A 459 23.32 24.78 -44.35
N THR A 460 24.28 23.84 -44.52
CA THR A 460 25.24 23.25 -43.54
C THR A 460 24.89 23.31 -42.03
N GLY A 461 24.85 22.27 -41.20
CA GLY A 461 25.54 20.97 -41.18
C GLY A 461 26.15 20.76 -39.77
N ALA A 462 25.63 19.80 -38.99
CA ALA A 462 26.32 19.10 -37.89
C ALA A 462 25.44 17.95 -37.36
N SER A 463 25.55 16.80 -37.99
CA SER A 463 24.95 15.53 -37.60
C SER A 463 25.80 14.87 -36.49
N ILE A 464 25.20 14.59 -35.33
CA ILE A 464 25.80 13.73 -34.30
C ILE A 464 25.61 12.26 -34.74
N PRO A 465 26.66 11.40 -34.75
CA PRO A 465 26.52 10.01 -35.19
C PRO A 465 25.78 9.16 -34.16
N LYS A 466 24.83 8.34 -34.61
CA LYS A 466 24.25 7.25 -33.81
C LYS A 466 25.29 6.12 -33.71
N SER A 467 25.76 5.82 -32.51
CA SER A 467 26.63 4.67 -32.25
C SER A 467 25.81 3.37 -32.22
N ASN A 468 26.12 2.45 -33.13
CA ASN A 468 25.66 1.07 -33.10
C ASN A 468 26.47 0.30 -32.04
N PHE A 469 25.83 -0.13 -30.96
CA PHE A 469 26.43 -1.03 -29.97
C PHE A 469 25.44 -2.11 -29.51
N PHE A 470 25.00 -2.93 -30.47
CA PHE A 470 24.55 -4.31 -30.22
C PHE A 470 24.87 -5.14 -31.48
N PRO A 471 25.57 -6.29 -31.38
CA PRO A 471 25.79 -7.14 -32.55
C PRO A 471 24.50 -7.91 -32.87
N SER A 472 24.03 -7.73 -34.10
CA SER A 472 22.91 -8.44 -34.71
C SER A 472 23.18 -9.94 -34.79
N SER A 473 22.18 -10.73 -34.44
CA SER A 473 22.15 -12.19 -34.58
C SER A 473 21.87 -12.59 -36.02
N GLU A 474 22.88 -12.56 -36.87
CA GLU A 474 22.90 -13.31 -38.13
C GLU A 474 24.28 -13.95 -38.27
N ARG A 475 24.38 -15.22 -37.85
CA ARG A 475 25.48 -16.10 -38.28
C ARG A 475 24.85 -17.34 -38.89
N GLU A 476 24.85 -17.29 -40.22
CA GLU A 476 24.70 -18.39 -41.17
C GLU A 476 25.49 -19.63 -40.70
N ILE A 477 24.78 -20.76 -40.60
CA ILE A 477 25.35 -22.06 -40.24
C ILE A 477 25.65 -22.77 -41.56
N THR A 478 26.93 -22.86 -41.90
CA THR A 478 27.43 -23.78 -42.92
C THR A 478 28.57 -24.57 -42.32
N GLU A 479 28.50 -25.89 -42.54
CA GLU A 479 29.58 -26.88 -42.50
C GLU A 479 30.07 -27.31 -41.10
N THR A 480 30.48 -28.54 -40.80
CA THR A 480 30.39 -29.90 -41.38
C THR A 480 30.81 -30.82 -40.21
N GLU A 481 30.40 -32.08 -40.26
CA GLU A 481 30.67 -33.16 -39.31
C GLU A 481 32.11 -33.21 -38.75
N ASP A 482 32.22 -33.47 -37.44
CA ASP A 482 33.20 -34.42 -36.88
C ASP A 482 32.71 -34.89 -35.51
N GLY A 483 32.16 -36.11 -35.48
CA GLY A 483 31.76 -36.81 -34.27
C GLY A 483 32.92 -37.60 -33.65
N ILE A 484 32.86 -37.80 -32.33
CA ILE A 484 33.37 -38.96 -31.56
C ILE A 484 32.94 -38.77 -30.07
N PRO A 485 32.66 -39.85 -29.31
CA PRO A 485 31.44 -39.98 -28.51
C PRO A 485 31.61 -39.92 -26.98
N LEU A 486 30.47 -39.72 -26.29
CA LEU A 486 30.32 -39.75 -24.83
C LEU A 486 30.48 -41.19 -24.26
N PRO A 487 31.10 -41.38 -23.09
CA PRO A 487 31.21 -42.68 -22.45
C PRO A 487 29.96 -43.04 -21.64
N ILE A 488 29.48 -44.24 -21.88
CA ILE A 488 28.46 -44.98 -21.15
C ILE A 488 29.14 -45.57 -19.91
N GLN A 489 28.58 -45.41 -18.71
CA GLN A 489 28.90 -46.25 -17.55
C GLN A 489 27.71 -47.15 -17.27
N SER A 490 27.94 -48.45 -17.42
CA SER A 490 27.16 -49.55 -16.86
C SER A 490 27.97 -50.16 -15.72
N ASP A 491 27.46 -50.08 -14.51
CA ASP A 491 27.13 -51.23 -13.62
C ASP A 491 26.35 -50.73 -12.40
#